data_AF-A0RXH0-F1
#
_entry.id   AF-A0RXH0-F1
#
_cell.length_a   1.000
_cell.length_b   1.000
_cell.length_c   1.000
_cell.angle_alpha   90.00
_cell.angle_beta   90.00
_cell.angle_gamma   90.00
#
_symmetry.space_group_name_H-M   'P 1'
#
loop_
_entity.id
_entity.type
_entity.pdbx_description
1 polymer ?
#
loop_
_entity_poly.entity_id
_entity_poly.type
_entity_poly.pdbx_seq_one_letter_code
_entity_poly.pdbx_strand_id
1 'polypeptide(L)'
;MKILAAVLVALVAVQAGAASAQQLGAFTNSLVYSDGQPLFVYGTATPGENLVVRLFAPDGTIAKFDQITADDDGSFNHVLLTWPESSTGFPYGTYTVEVISAVQDGLSKSIDVKFTSSTELVDIPIERRVSTTVFAPETSGINTPMRIFVQTTSDGLLIGGDPSNLLDTTHVHLPSGNVEDLAGSFQTLHQGLYFVDYSPDQLGTYVFHVVTFHQGTVSHGSAATNVLSQDIGGISDQIVRLNTILDETLEELDRLNSEVSEFGSVLETASENIDDSVDSVSSSVANIEEASLQLNSLLFPVIAVISIIVALQIVILARRR
;
A
#
# COMPACT_ATOMS: atom_id res chain seq x y z
N MET A 1 -80.48 35.30 14.37
CA MET A 1 -79.46 35.64 15.40
C MET A 1 -78.35 34.59 15.54
N LYS A 2 -78.64 33.28 15.61
CA LYS A 2 -77.62 32.23 15.82
C LYS A 2 -76.61 32.05 14.66
N ILE A 3 -77.05 32.21 13.42
CA ILE A 3 -76.19 32.08 12.24
C ILE A 3 -75.24 33.29 12.09
N LEU A 4 -75.71 34.48 12.45
CA LEU A 4 -74.90 35.70 12.39
C LEU A 4 -73.77 35.68 13.43
N ALA A 5 -74.03 35.14 14.62
CA ALA A 5 -73.01 34.96 15.66
C ALA A 5 -71.96 33.92 15.28
N ALA A 6 -72.36 32.83 14.62
CA ALA A 6 -71.42 31.79 14.15
C ALA A 6 -70.49 32.31 13.03
N VAL A 7 -71.01 33.13 12.12
CA VAL A 7 -70.20 33.76 11.07
C VAL A 7 -69.23 34.80 11.65
N LEU A 8 -69.66 35.58 12.66
CA LEU A 8 -68.79 36.56 13.30
C LEU A 8 -67.66 35.90 14.12
N VAL A 9 -67.94 34.79 14.82
CA VAL A 9 -66.91 34.02 15.54
C VAL A 9 -65.95 33.33 14.57
N ALA A 10 -66.43 32.81 13.44
CA ALA A 10 -65.57 32.26 12.40
C ALA A 10 -64.69 33.35 11.74
N LEU A 11 -65.21 34.56 11.54
CA LEU A 11 -64.45 35.66 10.94
C LEU A 11 -63.38 36.22 11.89
N VAL A 12 -63.66 36.27 13.20
CA VAL A 12 -62.68 36.64 14.24
C VAL A 12 -61.63 35.55 14.43
N ALA A 13 -61.98 34.27 14.33
CA ALA A 13 -61.03 33.16 14.38
C ALA A 13 -60.10 33.10 13.16
N VAL A 14 -60.58 33.49 11.97
CA VAL A 14 -59.74 33.59 10.76
C VAL A 14 -58.78 34.78 10.83
N GLN A 15 -59.15 35.89 11.48
CA GLN A 15 -58.24 37.03 11.68
C GLN A 15 -57.27 36.85 12.87
N ALA A 16 -57.65 36.07 13.90
CA ALA A 16 -56.75 35.74 15.01
C ALA A 16 -55.71 34.65 14.66
N GLY A 17 -55.89 33.92 13.55
CA GLY A 17 -55.00 32.85 13.10
C GLY A 17 -53.94 33.25 12.08
N ALA A 18 -53.86 34.52 11.69
CA ALA A 18 -52.89 35.00 10.70
C ALA A 18 -51.85 35.93 11.35
N ALA A 19 -51.22 35.49 12.44
CA ALA A 19 -49.85 35.90 12.69
C ALA A 19 -49.02 35.28 11.56
N SER A 20 -48.76 36.06 10.51
CA SER A 20 -47.80 35.70 9.47
C SER A 20 -46.49 35.38 10.18
N ALA A 21 -46.16 34.10 10.35
CA ALA A 21 -44.84 33.69 10.81
C ALA A 21 -43.83 34.31 9.85
N GLN A 22 -43.07 35.29 10.34
CA GLN A 22 -42.11 36.02 9.54
C GLN A 22 -41.04 35.02 9.09
N GLN A 23 -40.88 34.86 7.77
CA GLN A 23 -39.94 33.89 7.24
C GLN A 23 -38.52 34.25 7.67
N LEU A 24 -37.75 33.26 8.15
CA LEU A 24 -36.35 33.46 8.50
C LEU A 24 -35.57 34.01 7.30
N GLY A 25 -35.05 35.22 7.45
CA GLY A 25 -34.14 35.90 6.54
C GLY A 25 -32.83 36.17 7.27
N ALA A 26 -31.70 35.95 6.59
CA ALA A 26 -30.37 36.21 7.14
C ALA A 26 -29.47 36.79 6.05
N PHE A 27 -28.65 37.76 6.45
CA PHE A 27 -27.72 38.49 5.61
C PHE A 27 -26.45 38.81 6.42
N THR A 28 -25.37 39.10 5.70
CA THR A 28 -24.10 39.60 6.26
C THR A 28 -23.78 40.97 5.71
N ASN A 29 -23.00 41.78 6.44
CA ASN A 29 -22.63 43.13 6.01
C ASN A 29 -21.68 43.16 4.79
N SER A 30 -20.98 42.06 4.52
CA SER A 30 -20.13 41.85 3.35
C SER A 30 -20.13 40.37 3.00
N LEU A 31 -19.64 40.03 1.80
CA LEU A 31 -19.34 38.66 1.42
C LEU A 31 -17.83 38.37 1.40
N VAL A 32 -17.00 39.42 1.48
CA VAL A 32 -15.54 39.32 1.48
C VAL A 32 -15.01 40.14 2.65
N TYR A 33 -14.11 39.53 3.42
CA TYR A 33 -13.56 40.08 4.64
C TYR A 33 -12.03 39.95 4.68
N SER A 34 -11.40 40.92 5.35
CA SER A 34 -9.99 40.89 5.71
C SER A 34 -9.80 41.07 7.22
N ASP A 35 -8.55 40.94 7.67
CA ASP A 35 -8.16 41.02 9.07
C ASP A 35 -8.74 42.27 9.77
N GLY A 36 -9.25 42.08 10.98
CA GLY A 36 -9.83 43.13 11.83
C GLY A 36 -11.25 43.57 11.46
N GLN A 37 -11.82 43.09 10.35
CA GLN A 37 -13.18 43.48 9.97
C GLN A 37 -14.26 42.75 10.81
N PRO A 38 -15.35 43.43 11.17
CA PRO A 38 -16.48 42.77 11.84
C PRO A 38 -17.42 42.08 10.84
N LEU A 39 -17.74 40.81 11.14
CA LEU A 39 -18.81 40.03 10.53
C LEU A 39 -20.11 40.28 11.31
N PHE A 40 -20.96 41.13 10.75
CA PHE A 40 -22.32 41.32 11.24
C PHE A 40 -23.25 40.32 10.56
N VAL A 41 -24.13 39.72 11.34
CA VAL A 41 -25.21 38.87 10.88
C VAL A 41 -26.52 39.52 11.29
N TYR A 42 -27.39 39.78 10.32
CA TYR A 42 -28.65 40.47 10.55
C TYR A 42 -29.77 39.91 9.66
N GLY A 43 -31.01 40.17 10.05
CA GLY A 43 -32.15 39.70 9.29
C GLY A 43 -33.47 39.78 10.02
N THR A 44 -34.37 38.87 9.67
CA THR A 44 -35.73 38.79 10.22
C THR A 44 -36.06 37.37 10.65
N ALA A 45 -36.80 37.25 11.74
CA ALA A 45 -37.11 36.04 12.48
C ALA A 45 -38.50 36.18 13.13
N THR A 46 -39.01 35.12 13.75
CA THR A 46 -40.23 35.24 14.58
C THR A 46 -39.94 36.15 15.78
N PRO A 47 -40.76 37.18 16.08
CA PRO A 47 -40.54 38.06 17.22
C PRO A 47 -40.32 37.33 18.54
N GLY A 48 -39.26 37.70 19.27
CA GLY A 48 -38.90 37.08 20.56
C GLY A 48 -38.37 35.65 20.47
N GLU A 49 -38.14 35.09 19.27
CA GLU A 49 -37.56 33.75 19.15
C GLU A 49 -36.05 33.74 19.41
N ASN A 50 -35.56 32.63 19.95
CA ASN A 50 -34.12 32.38 20.02
C ASN A 50 -33.62 31.84 18.69
N LEU A 51 -32.50 32.38 18.22
CA LEU A 51 -31.79 31.98 17.03
C LEU A 51 -30.42 31.42 17.43
N VAL A 52 -29.98 30.39 16.71
CA VAL A 52 -28.60 29.90 16.79
C VAL A 52 -27.84 30.45 15.59
N VAL A 53 -26.71 31.11 15.85
CA VAL A 53 -25.83 31.64 14.80
C VAL A 53 -24.48 30.94 14.88
N ARG A 54 -24.06 30.32 13.78
CA ARG A 54 -22.82 29.56 13.68
C ARG A 54 -21.96 30.09 12.55
N LEU A 55 -20.65 30.08 12.76
CA LEU A 55 -19.66 30.21 11.70
C LEU A 55 -18.94 28.88 11.56
N PHE A 56 -19.01 28.28 10.38
CA PHE A 56 -18.23 27.11 10.01
C PHE A 56 -16.94 27.53 9.32
N ALA A 57 -15.83 26.94 9.77
CA ALA A 57 -14.54 27.02 9.10
C ALA A 57 -14.54 26.22 7.78
N PRO A 58 -13.54 26.42 6.90
CA PRO A 58 -13.46 25.70 5.63
C PRO A 58 -13.52 24.17 5.73
N ASP A 59 -13.02 23.57 6.82
CA ASP A 59 -13.06 22.13 7.08
C ASP A 59 -14.40 21.61 7.64
N GLY A 60 -15.39 22.50 7.79
CA GLY A 60 -16.69 22.18 8.35
C GLY A 60 -16.75 22.16 9.89
N THR A 61 -15.67 22.51 10.59
CA THR A 61 -15.70 22.69 12.04
C THR A 61 -16.36 24.00 12.43
N ILE A 62 -16.87 24.10 13.67
CA ILE A 62 -17.49 25.33 14.17
C ILE A 62 -16.39 26.28 14.67
N ALA A 63 -16.19 27.39 13.95
CA ALA A 63 -15.30 28.48 14.31
C ALA A 63 -15.91 29.39 15.38
N LYS A 64 -17.21 29.69 15.29
CA LYS A 64 -17.97 30.49 16.25
C LYS A 64 -19.40 29.99 16.40
N PHE A 65 -19.95 30.16 17.60
CA PHE A 65 -21.30 29.77 17.96
C PHE A 65 -21.83 30.76 18.97
N ASP A 66 -22.98 31.38 18.66
CA ASP A 66 -23.71 32.25 19.56
C ASP A 66 -25.21 31.91 19.52
N GLN A 67 -25.92 32.28 20.58
CA GLN A 67 -27.37 32.31 20.62
C GLN A 67 -27.83 33.75 20.82
N ILE A 68 -28.79 34.19 20.01
CA ILE A 68 -29.36 35.54 20.07
C ILE A 68 -30.88 35.45 20.13
N THR A 69 -31.53 36.52 20.56
CA THR A 69 -32.99 36.62 20.57
C THR A 69 -33.41 37.69 19.57
N ALA A 70 -34.40 37.40 18.74
CA ALA A 70 -34.99 38.40 17.86
C ALA A 70 -35.78 39.43 18.66
N ASP A 71 -35.71 40.69 18.24
CA ASP A 71 -36.43 41.78 18.87
C ASP A 71 -37.96 41.63 18.71
N ASP A 72 -38.72 42.47 19.42
CA ASP A 72 -40.19 42.46 19.40
C ASP A 72 -40.79 42.72 18.00
N ASP A 73 -40.01 43.32 17.09
CA ASP A 73 -40.38 43.54 15.70
C ASP A 73 -39.92 42.42 14.75
N GLY A 74 -39.29 41.37 15.29
CA GLY A 74 -38.76 40.23 14.55
C GLY A 74 -37.39 40.49 13.91
N SER A 75 -36.80 41.67 14.07
CA SER A 75 -35.45 41.94 13.56
C SER A 75 -34.37 41.39 14.49
N PHE A 76 -33.20 41.14 13.95
CA PHE A 76 -32.01 40.86 14.74
C PHE A 76 -30.76 41.41 14.05
N ASN A 77 -29.76 41.80 14.84
CA ASN A 77 -28.45 42.22 14.37
C ASN A 77 -27.40 41.88 15.42
N HIS A 78 -26.36 41.16 15.02
CA HIS A 78 -25.32 40.68 15.93
C HIS A 78 -23.95 40.67 15.28
N VAL A 79 -22.91 40.98 16.05
CA VAL A 79 -21.51 40.81 15.61
C VAL A 79 -21.07 39.40 15.98
N LEU A 80 -21.02 38.51 15.01
CA LEU A 80 -20.65 37.10 15.22
C LEU A 80 -19.14 36.94 15.44
N LEU A 81 -18.33 37.73 14.72
CA LEU A 81 -16.87 37.64 14.75
C LEU A 81 -16.25 38.97 14.36
N THR A 82 -15.11 39.31 14.94
CA THR A 82 -14.14 40.21 14.31
C THR A 82 -13.02 39.35 13.75
N TRP A 83 -12.80 39.40 12.44
CA TRP A 83 -11.85 38.53 11.75
C TRP A 83 -10.46 38.68 12.37
N PRO A 84 -9.85 37.60 12.89
CA PRO A 84 -8.50 37.66 13.44
C PRO A 84 -7.46 37.80 12.32
N GLU A 85 -6.19 37.97 12.68
CA GLU A 85 -5.10 37.73 11.73
C GLU A 85 -5.08 36.26 11.29
N SER A 86 -4.73 36.04 10.03
CA SER A 86 -4.68 34.69 9.46
C SER A 86 -3.67 33.79 10.20
N SER A 87 -4.08 32.56 10.49
CA SER A 87 -3.25 31.56 11.18
C SER A 87 -3.63 30.14 10.77
N THR A 88 -2.91 29.13 11.25
CA THR A 88 -3.24 27.72 10.98
C THR A 88 -4.59 27.29 11.54
N GLY A 89 -5.06 27.93 12.62
CA GLY A 89 -6.41 27.70 13.17
C GLY A 89 -7.49 28.60 12.56
N PHE A 90 -7.09 29.60 11.78
CA PHE A 90 -8.00 30.55 11.16
C PHE A 90 -7.44 31.04 9.80
N PRO A 91 -7.34 30.14 8.81
CA PRO A 91 -6.70 30.47 7.53
C PRO A 91 -7.65 31.26 6.64
N TYR A 92 -7.10 31.91 5.62
CA TYR A 92 -7.90 32.42 4.52
C TYR A 92 -8.66 31.29 3.82
N GLY A 93 -9.92 31.54 3.46
CA GLY A 93 -10.80 30.50 2.93
C GLY A 93 -12.26 30.91 2.89
N THR A 94 -13.11 29.97 2.49
CA THR A 94 -14.57 30.14 2.46
C THR A 94 -15.19 29.58 3.72
N TYR A 95 -15.77 30.47 4.51
CA TYR A 95 -16.50 30.16 5.73
C TYR A 95 -17.99 30.19 5.47
N THR A 96 -18.78 29.42 6.22
CA THR A 96 -20.24 29.41 6.10
C THR A 96 -20.87 29.95 7.37
N VAL A 97 -21.62 31.04 7.26
CA VAL A 97 -22.51 31.52 8.32
C VAL A 97 -23.81 30.74 8.21
N GLU A 98 -24.29 30.20 9.32
CA GLU A 98 -25.60 29.56 9.41
C GLU A 98 -26.43 30.18 10.54
N VAL A 99 -27.65 30.58 10.22
CA VAL A 99 -28.65 31.05 11.19
C VAL A 99 -29.79 30.06 11.23
N ILE A 100 -30.19 29.61 12.43
CA ILE A 100 -31.20 28.57 12.65
C ILE A 100 -32.28 29.10 13.58
N SER A 101 -33.55 28.96 13.16
CA SER A 101 -34.70 29.25 14.03
C SER A 101 -35.00 28.08 14.96
N ALA A 102 -35.15 28.37 16.26
CA ALA A 102 -35.49 27.34 17.26
C ALA A 102 -36.98 26.94 17.27
N VAL A 103 -37.87 27.75 16.68
CA VAL A 103 -39.33 27.50 16.73
C VAL A 103 -39.96 27.23 15.36
N GLN A 104 -39.25 27.50 14.26
CA GLN A 104 -39.69 27.18 12.90
C GLN A 104 -39.15 25.82 12.42
N ASP A 105 -39.32 24.78 13.24
CA ASP A 105 -38.88 23.40 12.93
C ASP A 105 -37.40 23.30 12.51
N GLY A 106 -36.53 24.15 13.08
CA GLY A 106 -35.10 24.15 12.77
C GLY A 106 -34.75 24.75 11.40
N LEU A 107 -35.65 25.53 10.77
CA LEU A 107 -35.37 26.21 9.51
C LEU A 107 -34.03 26.97 9.60
N SER A 108 -33.14 26.74 8.62
CA SER A 108 -31.84 27.40 8.57
C SER A 108 -31.59 28.18 7.28
N LYS A 109 -30.72 29.18 7.37
CA LYS A 109 -30.18 29.95 6.25
C LYS A 109 -28.67 29.95 6.32
N SER A 110 -28.03 29.54 5.22
CA SER A 110 -26.58 29.49 5.09
C SER A 110 -26.08 30.51 4.08
N ILE A 111 -24.97 31.17 4.40
CA ILE A 111 -24.33 32.20 3.59
C ILE A 111 -22.83 31.93 3.58
N ASP A 112 -22.25 31.75 2.39
CA ASP A 112 -20.82 31.62 2.24
C ASP A 112 -20.16 33.00 2.17
N VAL A 113 -19.10 33.18 2.95
CA VAL A 113 -18.29 34.40 3.03
C VAL A 113 -16.81 34.06 2.86
N LYS A 114 -16.05 34.95 2.24
CA LYS A 114 -14.62 34.76 1.99
C LYS A 114 -13.78 35.56 2.97
N PHE A 115 -12.82 34.90 3.62
CA PHE A 115 -11.74 35.55 4.37
C PHE A 115 -10.46 35.54 3.56
N THR A 116 -9.85 36.71 3.38
CA THR A 116 -8.73 36.93 2.46
C THR A 116 -7.82 38.05 2.97
N SER A 117 -6.61 38.15 2.42
CA SER A 117 -5.62 39.17 2.78
C SER A 117 -6.00 40.58 2.33
N SER A 118 -6.96 40.73 1.43
CA SER A 118 -7.44 42.03 0.91
C SER A 118 -8.92 41.98 0.53
N THR A 119 -9.61 43.10 0.73
CA THR A 119 -11.02 43.28 0.35
C THR A 119 -11.21 43.94 -1.01
N GLU A 120 -10.16 44.06 -1.83
CA GLU A 120 -10.27 44.63 -3.18
C GLU A 120 -11.20 43.78 -4.07
N LEU A 121 -12.36 44.35 -4.36
CA LEU A 121 -13.56 43.70 -4.92
C LEU A 121 -13.50 43.36 -6.42
N VAL A 122 -12.35 43.50 -7.10
CA VAL A 122 -12.37 43.50 -8.57
C VAL A 122 -12.54 42.09 -9.16
N ASP A 123 -12.25 40.99 -8.45
CA ASP A 123 -12.51 39.64 -9.01
C ASP A 123 -12.31 38.47 -8.01
N ILE A 124 -12.81 38.55 -6.76
CA ILE A 124 -12.71 37.41 -5.84
C ILE A 124 -14.00 36.57 -5.90
N PRO A 125 -14.05 35.47 -6.67
CA PRO A 125 -15.18 34.56 -6.63
C PRO A 125 -15.26 33.90 -5.24
N ILE A 126 -16.48 33.81 -4.71
CA ILE A 126 -16.75 33.09 -3.46
C ILE A 126 -16.83 31.61 -3.81
N GLU A 127 -15.67 31.00 -4.01
CA GLU A 127 -15.53 29.58 -4.31
C GLU A 127 -14.78 28.90 -3.17
N ARG A 128 -15.32 27.76 -2.74
CA ARG A 128 -14.66 26.83 -1.83
C ARG A 128 -13.79 25.89 -2.64
N ARG A 129 -12.50 25.78 -2.31
CA ARG A 129 -11.60 24.86 -3.00
C ARG A 129 -11.45 23.57 -2.20
N VAL A 130 -12.14 22.52 -2.62
CA VAL A 130 -11.90 21.16 -2.12
C VAL A 130 -10.78 20.53 -2.95
N SER A 131 -9.87 19.81 -2.30
CA SER A 131 -8.78 19.07 -2.95
C SER A 131 -8.70 17.65 -2.40
N THR A 132 -8.55 16.69 -3.31
CA THR A 132 -8.45 15.26 -3.03
C THR A 132 -7.12 14.76 -3.56
N THR A 133 -6.32 14.14 -2.70
CA THR A 133 -5.03 13.54 -3.09
C THR A 133 -5.06 12.07 -2.73
N VAL A 134 -4.68 11.21 -3.68
CA VAL A 134 -4.73 9.75 -3.53
C VAL A 134 -3.30 9.22 -3.58
N PHE A 135 -2.96 8.38 -2.62
CA PHE A 135 -1.68 7.70 -2.55
C PHE A 135 -1.91 6.19 -2.62
N ALA A 136 -1.34 5.57 -3.64
CA ALA A 136 -1.36 4.12 -3.83
C ALA A 136 0.07 3.65 -4.10
N PRO A 137 0.45 2.42 -3.74
CA PRO A 137 1.69 1.83 -4.22
C PRO A 137 1.70 1.81 -5.76
N GLU A 138 2.84 2.12 -6.38
CA GLU A 138 2.96 2.08 -7.85
C GLU A 138 2.81 0.64 -8.39
N THR A 139 3.27 -0.34 -7.61
CA THR A 139 3.20 -1.77 -7.95
C THR A 139 2.71 -2.59 -6.76
N SER A 140 2.01 -3.69 -7.04
CA SER A 140 1.64 -4.69 -6.03
C SER A 140 1.64 -6.10 -6.63
N GLY A 141 1.68 -7.11 -5.77
CA GLY A 141 1.47 -8.50 -6.15
C GLY A 141 -0.02 -8.83 -6.22
N ILE A 142 -0.38 -9.77 -7.10
CA ILE A 142 -1.73 -10.36 -7.11
C ILE A 142 -2.04 -10.99 -5.74
N ASN A 143 -3.28 -10.87 -5.28
CA ASN A 143 -3.78 -11.33 -3.97
C ASN A 143 -3.00 -10.78 -2.76
N THR A 144 -2.23 -9.71 -2.95
CA THR A 144 -1.49 -9.04 -1.88
C THR A 144 -2.24 -7.79 -1.46
N PRO A 145 -2.72 -7.70 -0.20
CA PRO A 145 -3.40 -6.50 0.28
C PRO A 145 -2.50 -5.27 0.15
N MET A 146 -3.04 -4.23 -0.47
CA MET A 146 -2.42 -2.91 -0.56
C MET A 146 -3.30 -1.87 0.13
N ARG A 147 -2.66 -0.88 0.76
CA ARG A 147 -3.36 0.22 1.41
C ARG A 147 -3.35 1.45 0.51
N ILE A 148 -4.52 2.00 0.27
CA ILE A 148 -4.71 3.24 -0.48
C ILE A 148 -5.05 4.34 0.52
N PHE A 149 -4.29 5.44 0.52
CA PHE A 149 -4.56 6.60 1.36
C PHE A 149 -5.20 7.71 0.56
N VAL A 150 -6.09 8.45 1.20
CA VAL A 150 -6.79 9.60 0.63
C VAL A 150 -6.67 10.76 1.59
N GLN A 151 -6.10 11.87 1.12
CA GLN A 151 -6.12 13.14 1.83
C GLN A 151 -7.17 14.07 1.23
N THR A 152 -8.02 14.66 2.08
CA THR A 152 -9.03 15.64 1.67
C THR A 152 -8.83 16.95 2.40
N THR A 153 -8.90 18.05 1.65
CA THR A 153 -8.76 19.40 2.21
C THR A 153 -9.79 20.36 1.61
N SER A 154 -10.16 21.39 2.37
CA SER A 154 -11.04 22.48 1.94
C SER A 154 -10.36 23.80 2.31
N ASP A 155 -10.03 24.59 1.29
CA ASP A 155 -9.19 25.80 1.39
C ASP A 155 -7.92 25.59 2.25
N GLY A 156 -7.32 24.38 2.14
CA GLY A 156 -6.09 24.02 2.84
C GLY A 156 -6.27 23.41 4.24
N LEU A 157 -7.47 23.41 4.82
CA LEU A 157 -7.76 22.70 6.07
C LEU A 157 -8.19 21.26 5.82
N LEU A 158 -7.79 20.35 6.71
CA LEU A 158 -8.12 18.92 6.63
C LEU A 158 -9.62 18.69 6.91
N ILE A 159 -10.35 18.13 5.95
CA ILE A 159 -11.79 17.90 6.09
C ILE A 159 -12.03 16.73 7.05
N GLY A 160 -12.83 16.94 8.09
CA GLY A 160 -13.22 15.89 9.03
C GLY A 160 -14.53 15.19 8.68
N GLY A 161 -14.92 14.24 9.53
CA GLY A 161 -16.22 13.58 9.45
C GLY A 161 -16.16 12.13 8.99
N ASP A 162 -17.36 11.58 8.73
CA ASP A 162 -17.56 10.19 8.33
C ASP A 162 -17.17 10.00 6.85
N PRO A 163 -16.17 9.15 6.54
CA PRO A 163 -15.74 8.88 5.17
C PRO A 163 -16.85 8.31 4.30
N SER A 164 -17.86 7.65 4.87
CA SER A 164 -18.99 7.07 4.13
C SER A 164 -19.82 8.14 3.43
N ASN A 165 -19.90 9.35 4.01
CA ASN A 165 -20.59 10.47 3.37
C ASN A 165 -19.65 11.29 2.48
N LEU A 166 -18.39 11.40 2.88
CA LEU A 166 -17.40 12.24 2.22
C LEU A 166 -16.89 11.63 0.90
N LEU A 167 -16.73 10.31 0.86
CA LEU A 167 -16.08 9.55 -0.22
C LEU A 167 -17.04 8.54 -0.91
N ASP A 168 -18.35 8.73 -0.76
CA ASP A 168 -19.42 7.80 -1.14
C ASP A 168 -19.42 7.36 -2.61
N THR A 169 -18.82 8.13 -3.52
CA THR A 169 -18.82 7.83 -4.97
C THR A 169 -17.46 7.35 -5.48
N THR A 170 -16.58 6.97 -4.56
CA THR A 170 -15.24 6.45 -4.86
C THR A 170 -15.30 5.03 -5.38
N HIS A 171 -14.53 4.73 -6.42
CA HIS A 171 -14.51 3.42 -7.06
C HIS A 171 -13.12 3.09 -7.62
N VAL A 172 -12.91 1.84 -8.00
CA VAL A 172 -11.70 1.37 -8.68
C VAL A 172 -12.04 0.81 -10.05
N HIS A 173 -11.28 1.21 -11.07
CA HIS A 173 -11.32 0.58 -12.38
C HIS A 173 -10.39 -0.63 -12.39
N LEU A 174 -10.93 -1.78 -12.77
CA LEU A 174 -10.19 -3.03 -12.83
C LEU A 174 -9.49 -3.19 -14.19
N PRO A 175 -8.43 -4.03 -14.27
CA PRO A 175 -7.78 -4.34 -15.54
C PRO A 175 -8.73 -4.93 -16.60
N SER A 176 -9.80 -5.61 -16.16
CA SER A 176 -10.85 -6.16 -17.03
C SER A 176 -11.76 -5.10 -17.67
N GLY A 177 -11.68 -3.83 -17.23
CA GLY A 177 -12.58 -2.75 -17.62
C GLY A 177 -13.83 -2.63 -16.75
N ASN A 178 -14.01 -3.53 -15.78
CA ASN A 178 -15.08 -3.43 -14.78
C ASN A 178 -14.78 -2.32 -13.76
N VAL A 179 -15.82 -1.90 -13.03
CA VAL A 179 -15.73 -0.93 -11.95
C VAL A 179 -16.24 -1.58 -10.67
N GLU A 180 -15.47 -1.45 -9.59
CA GLU A 180 -15.88 -1.85 -8.24
C GLU A 180 -16.06 -0.61 -7.37
N ASP A 181 -17.18 -0.58 -6.66
CA ASP A 181 -17.51 0.49 -5.72
C ASP A 181 -16.72 0.33 -4.41
N LEU A 182 -16.21 1.44 -3.89
CA LEU A 182 -15.50 1.53 -2.62
C LEU A 182 -16.27 2.35 -1.57
N ALA A 183 -17.52 2.74 -1.86
CA ALA A 183 -18.43 3.38 -0.91
C ALA A 183 -18.46 2.64 0.44
N GLY A 184 -18.37 3.40 1.54
CA GLY A 184 -18.39 2.85 2.90
C GLY A 184 -17.20 1.95 3.29
N SER A 185 -16.21 1.76 2.41
CA SER A 185 -15.04 0.91 2.69
C SER A 185 -13.88 1.66 3.35
N PHE A 186 -13.94 3.00 3.33
CA PHE A 186 -12.90 3.85 3.88
C PHE A 186 -12.96 3.93 5.41
N GLN A 187 -11.79 3.90 6.03
CA GLN A 187 -11.58 4.11 7.45
C GLN A 187 -10.83 5.42 7.68
N THR A 188 -11.10 6.07 8.81
CA THR A 188 -10.42 7.30 9.23
C THR A 188 -9.10 6.96 9.92
N LEU A 189 -7.97 7.39 9.34
CA LEU A 189 -6.66 7.34 10.01
C LEU A 189 -6.46 8.59 10.88
N HIS A 190 -6.77 9.75 10.30
CA HIS A 190 -6.72 11.06 10.95
C HIS A 190 -7.76 11.97 10.28
N GLN A 191 -8.10 13.11 10.88
CA GLN A 191 -8.89 14.14 10.20
C GLN A 191 -8.25 14.49 8.85
N GLY A 192 -9.05 14.47 7.80
CA GLY A 192 -8.62 14.70 6.42
C GLY A 192 -7.72 13.62 5.83
N LEU A 193 -7.50 12.49 6.52
CA LEU A 193 -6.70 11.37 6.04
C LEU A 193 -7.41 10.03 6.27
N TYR A 194 -7.80 9.40 5.17
CA TYR A 194 -8.59 8.19 5.13
C TYR A 194 -7.81 7.08 4.42
N PHE A 195 -8.20 5.83 4.64
CA PHE A 195 -7.60 4.71 3.91
C PHE A 195 -8.59 3.59 3.63
N VAL A 196 -8.29 2.78 2.61
CA VAL A 196 -8.95 1.51 2.32
C VAL A 196 -7.88 0.47 2.03
N ASP A 197 -8.07 -0.74 2.54
CA ASP A 197 -7.25 -1.89 2.19
C ASP A 197 -7.93 -2.64 1.03
N TYR A 198 -7.21 -2.79 -0.09
CA TYR A 198 -7.70 -3.41 -1.31
C TYR A 198 -6.81 -4.61 -1.67
N SER A 199 -7.40 -5.74 -2.04
CA SER A 199 -6.66 -6.94 -2.47
C SER A 199 -6.96 -7.22 -3.93
N PRO A 200 -6.01 -7.00 -4.86
CA PRO A 200 -6.26 -7.20 -6.27
C PRO A 200 -6.31 -8.69 -6.60
N ASP A 201 -7.25 -9.09 -7.45
CA ASP A 201 -7.51 -10.48 -7.85
C ASP A 201 -7.07 -10.79 -9.29
N GLN A 202 -6.63 -9.77 -10.04
CA GLN A 202 -6.26 -9.86 -11.46
C GLN A 202 -4.91 -9.16 -11.68
N LEU A 203 -4.23 -9.53 -12.77
CA LEU A 203 -3.03 -8.85 -13.24
C LEU A 203 -3.38 -7.62 -14.07
N GLY A 204 -2.54 -6.58 -13.99
CA GLY A 204 -2.67 -5.36 -14.76
C GLY A 204 -2.92 -4.12 -13.91
N THR A 205 -3.33 -3.03 -14.56
CA THR A 205 -3.45 -1.73 -13.91
C THR A 205 -4.83 -1.54 -13.26
N TYR A 206 -4.82 -1.28 -11.95
CA TYR A 206 -5.98 -0.80 -11.20
C TYR A 206 -5.89 0.71 -11.10
N VAL A 207 -7.00 1.42 -11.35
CA VAL A 207 -7.06 2.88 -11.21
C VAL A 207 -8.08 3.22 -10.13
N PHE A 208 -7.59 3.68 -8.98
CA PHE A 208 -8.41 4.17 -7.89
C PHE A 208 -8.87 5.59 -8.23
N HIS A 209 -10.17 5.78 -8.40
CA HIS A 209 -10.77 7.09 -8.64
C HIS A 209 -11.58 7.51 -7.42
N VAL A 210 -11.03 8.46 -6.68
CA VAL A 210 -11.58 8.95 -5.43
C VAL A 210 -12.33 10.25 -5.69
N VAL A 211 -13.54 10.32 -5.17
CA VAL A 211 -14.42 11.47 -5.31
C VAL A 211 -14.79 11.96 -3.93
N THR A 212 -14.47 13.22 -3.65
CA THR A 212 -14.77 13.88 -2.38
C THR A 212 -15.88 14.89 -2.59
N PHE A 213 -16.96 14.77 -1.81
CA PHE A 213 -18.02 15.78 -1.76
C PHE A 213 -18.07 16.45 -0.40
N HIS A 214 -17.87 17.77 -0.36
CA HIS A 214 -17.90 18.53 0.88
C HIS A 214 -18.58 19.89 0.66
N GLN A 215 -19.63 20.15 1.44
CA GLN A 215 -20.38 21.42 1.45
C GLN A 215 -20.72 21.94 0.03
N GLY A 216 -21.29 21.07 -0.80
CA GLY A 216 -21.72 21.41 -2.17
C GLY A 216 -20.61 21.41 -3.23
N THR A 217 -19.36 21.18 -2.84
CA THR A 217 -18.21 21.15 -3.75
C THR A 217 -17.72 19.72 -3.95
N VAL A 218 -17.35 19.38 -5.19
CA VAL A 218 -16.76 18.09 -5.56
C VAL A 218 -15.28 18.28 -5.89
N SER A 219 -14.47 17.29 -5.50
CA SER A 219 -13.07 17.16 -5.92
C SER A 219 -12.79 15.72 -6.31
N HIS A 220 -11.89 15.53 -7.27
CA HIS A 220 -11.47 14.23 -7.77
C HIS A 220 -9.98 14.03 -7.55
N GLY A 221 -9.58 12.82 -7.19
CA GLY A 221 -8.19 12.38 -7.19
C GLY A 221 -8.08 10.97 -7.71
N SER A 222 -6.97 10.64 -8.38
CA SER A 222 -6.74 9.30 -8.90
C SER A 222 -5.31 8.84 -8.64
N ALA A 223 -5.15 7.55 -8.39
CA ALA A 223 -3.87 6.87 -8.36
C ALA A 223 -3.99 5.54 -9.09
N ALA A 224 -2.90 5.09 -9.70
CA ALA A 224 -2.86 3.81 -10.40
C ALA A 224 -1.83 2.89 -9.78
N THR A 225 -2.19 1.62 -9.65
CA THR A 225 -1.30 0.56 -9.19
C THR A 225 -1.22 -0.52 -10.26
N ASN A 226 -0.02 -0.88 -10.67
CA ASN A 226 0.20 -1.98 -11.59
C ASN A 226 0.40 -3.29 -10.81
N VAL A 227 -0.51 -4.24 -11.01
CA VAL A 227 -0.50 -5.54 -10.31
C VAL A 227 0.22 -6.58 -11.16
N LEU A 228 1.25 -7.17 -10.55
CA LEU A 228 2.13 -8.15 -11.15
C LEU A 228 1.92 -9.52 -10.50
N SER A 229 2.49 -10.57 -11.10
CA SER A 229 2.46 -11.92 -10.52
C SER A 229 3.16 -11.99 -9.16
N GLN A 230 4.13 -11.11 -8.93
CA GLN A 230 4.84 -10.93 -7.67
C GLN A 230 5.16 -9.45 -7.46
N ASP A 231 5.21 -9.03 -6.21
CA ASP A 231 5.72 -7.72 -5.83
C ASP A 231 7.26 -7.73 -5.68
N ILE A 232 7.82 -6.56 -5.39
CA ILE A 232 9.27 -6.39 -5.17
C ILE A 232 9.73 -7.22 -3.96
N GLY A 233 8.89 -7.39 -2.94
CA GLY A 233 9.18 -8.21 -1.77
C GLY A 233 9.39 -9.68 -2.14
N GLY A 234 8.44 -10.26 -2.89
CA GLY A 234 8.52 -11.63 -3.38
C GLY A 234 9.75 -11.87 -4.29
N ILE A 235 10.08 -10.92 -5.16
CA ILE A 235 11.29 -11.00 -6.00
C ILE A 235 12.56 -10.96 -5.13
N SER A 236 12.61 -10.10 -4.12
CA SER A 236 13.74 -10.01 -3.20
C SER A 236 13.95 -11.32 -2.44
N ASP A 237 12.88 -11.95 -1.94
CA ASP A 237 12.95 -13.25 -1.25
C ASP A 237 13.46 -14.36 -2.18
N GLN A 238 13.04 -14.35 -3.44
CA GLN A 238 13.54 -15.27 -4.46
C GLN A 238 15.04 -15.09 -4.71
N ILE A 239 15.53 -13.84 -4.76
CA ILE A 239 16.96 -13.54 -4.94
C ILE A 239 17.77 -14.03 -3.74
N VAL A 240 17.29 -13.79 -2.52
CA VAL A 240 17.96 -14.29 -1.30
C VAL A 240 18.07 -15.81 -1.33
N ARG A 241 16.98 -16.50 -1.68
CA ARG A 241 16.99 -17.96 -1.78
C ARG A 241 17.91 -18.47 -2.89
N LEU A 242 17.96 -17.78 -4.02
CA LEU A 242 18.87 -18.13 -5.12
C LEU A 242 20.33 -17.99 -4.69
N ASN A 243 20.68 -16.93 -3.95
CA ASN A 243 22.03 -16.77 -3.41
C ASN A 243 22.40 -17.91 -2.45
N THR A 244 21.49 -18.31 -1.56
CA THR A 244 21.73 -19.46 -0.67
C THR A 244 21.99 -20.75 -1.46
N ILE A 245 21.19 -21.02 -2.49
CA ILE A 245 21.40 -22.21 -3.34
C ILE A 245 22.74 -22.14 -4.09
N LEU A 246 23.16 -20.95 -4.53
CA LEU A 246 24.46 -20.75 -5.19
C LEU A 246 25.62 -20.99 -4.21
N ASP A 247 25.52 -20.51 -2.97
CA ASP A 247 26.52 -20.75 -1.93
C ASP A 247 26.64 -22.25 -1.61
N GLU A 248 25.51 -22.95 -1.42
CA GLU A 248 25.47 -24.40 -1.23
C GLU A 248 26.08 -25.16 -2.43
N THR A 249 25.82 -24.69 -3.65
CA THR A 249 26.38 -25.30 -4.88
C THR A 249 27.88 -25.09 -4.98
N LEU A 250 28.40 -23.93 -4.53
CA LEU A 250 29.84 -23.67 -4.47
C LEU A 250 30.53 -24.56 -3.45
N GLU A 251 29.95 -24.72 -2.25
CA GLU A 251 30.48 -25.63 -1.23
C GLU A 251 30.53 -27.08 -1.71
N GLU A 252 29.49 -27.54 -2.41
CA GLU A 252 29.46 -28.89 -2.97
C GLU A 252 30.46 -29.06 -4.11
N LEU A 253 30.69 -28.03 -4.92
CA LEU A 253 31.72 -28.05 -5.96
C LEU A 253 33.14 -28.12 -5.35
N ASP A 254 33.39 -27.38 -4.27
CA ASP A 254 34.67 -27.43 -3.55
C ASP A 254 34.91 -28.81 -2.92
N ARG A 255 33.87 -29.43 -2.35
CA ARG A 255 33.93 -30.83 -1.88
C ARG A 255 34.25 -31.78 -3.02
N LEU A 256 33.51 -31.70 -4.13
CA LEU A 256 33.73 -32.55 -5.29
C LEU A 256 35.16 -32.41 -5.83
N ASN A 257 35.68 -31.19 -5.91
CA ASN A 257 37.05 -30.93 -6.35
C ASN A 257 38.09 -31.57 -5.41
N SER A 258 37.87 -31.47 -4.09
CA SER A 258 38.72 -32.16 -3.11
C SER A 258 38.68 -33.68 -3.26
N GLU A 259 37.49 -34.26 -3.42
CA GLU A 259 37.32 -35.71 -3.60
C GLU A 259 37.97 -36.20 -4.90
N VAL A 260 37.88 -35.44 -6.00
CA VAL A 260 38.56 -35.76 -7.26
C VAL A 260 40.08 -35.69 -7.11
N SER A 261 40.60 -34.70 -6.39
CA SER A 261 42.04 -34.59 -6.11
C SER A 261 42.53 -35.77 -5.26
N GLU A 262 41.76 -36.15 -4.24
CA GLU A 262 42.06 -37.31 -3.39
C GLU A 262 42.05 -38.61 -4.20
N PHE A 263 41.01 -38.80 -5.04
CA PHE A 263 40.94 -39.92 -5.97
C PHE A 263 42.14 -39.98 -6.92
N GLY A 264 42.60 -38.82 -7.42
CA GLY A 264 43.81 -38.72 -8.23
C GLY A 264 45.05 -39.20 -7.50
N SER A 265 45.23 -38.81 -6.24
CA SER A 265 46.36 -39.27 -5.40
C SER A 265 46.30 -40.78 -5.10
N VAL A 266 45.10 -41.33 -4.87
CA VAL A 266 44.90 -42.77 -4.72
C VAL A 266 45.29 -43.52 -6.00
N LEU A 267 44.92 -42.99 -7.17
CA LEU A 267 45.28 -43.59 -8.46
C LEU A 267 46.79 -43.54 -8.71
N GLU A 268 47.45 -42.44 -8.38
CA GLU A 268 48.91 -42.30 -8.47
C GLU A 268 49.61 -43.32 -7.58
N THR A 269 49.19 -43.43 -6.32
CA THR A 269 49.74 -44.41 -5.36
C THR A 269 49.51 -45.85 -5.83
N ALA A 270 48.33 -46.15 -6.39
CA ALA A 270 48.06 -47.47 -6.95
C ALA A 270 48.94 -47.78 -8.17
N SER A 271 49.23 -46.77 -9.00
CA SER A 271 50.13 -46.90 -10.14
C SER A 271 51.56 -47.20 -9.71
N GLU A 272 52.10 -46.45 -8.74
CA GLU A 272 53.45 -46.68 -8.20
C GLU A 272 53.60 -48.09 -7.61
N ASN A 273 52.62 -48.55 -6.83
CA ASN A 273 52.63 -49.91 -6.27
C ASN A 273 52.60 -51.01 -7.36
N ILE A 274 51.90 -50.76 -8.48
CA ILE A 274 51.87 -51.69 -9.61
C ILE A 274 53.23 -51.71 -10.30
N ASP A 275 53.85 -50.55 -10.54
CA ASP A 275 55.17 -50.46 -11.14
C ASP A 275 56.22 -51.19 -10.28
N ASP A 276 56.24 -50.96 -8.96
CA ASP A 276 57.13 -51.67 -8.03
C ASP A 276 56.90 -53.20 -8.06
N SER A 277 55.64 -53.62 -8.14
CA SER A 277 55.28 -55.04 -8.25
C SER A 277 55.76 -55.64 -9.57
N VAL A 278 55.64 -54.90 -10.67
CA VAL A 278 56.13 -55.31 -12.00
C VAL A 278 57.65 -55.44 -12.00
N ASP A 279 58.38 -54.50 -11.39
CA ASP A 279 59.84 -54.55 -11.26
C ASP A 279 60.31 -55.73 -10.40
N SER A 280 59.61 -56.01 -9.30
CA SER A 280 59.87 -57.18 -8.44
C SER A 280 59.62 -58.50 -9.19
N VAL A 281 58.53 -58.59 -9.96
CA VAL A 281 58.24 -59.77 -10.79
C VAL A 281 59.29 -59.94 -11.87
N SER A 282 59.68 -58.86 -12.56
CA SER A 282 60.73 -58.86 -13.58
C SER A 282 62.06 -59.39 -13.00
N SER A 283 62.47 -58.89 -11.83
CA SER A 283 63.67 -59.35 -11.13
C SER A 283 63.58 -60.83 -10.74
N SER A 284 62.40 -61.28 -10.27
CA SER A 284 62.17 -62.69 -9.94
C SER A 284 62.27 -63.60 -11.17
N VAL A 285 61.73 -63.16 -12.31
CA VAL A 285 61.83 -63.89 -13.58
C VAL A 285 63.29 -64.00 -14.03
N ALA A 286 64.08 -62.92 -13.94
CA ALA A 286 65.50 -62.94 -14.26
C ALA A 286 66.28 -63.93 -13.35
N ASN A 287 66.00 -63.92 -12.04
CA ASN A 287 66.61 -64.88 -11.11
C ASN A 287 66.22 -66.34 -11.44
N ILE A 288 64.97 -66.60 -11.84
CA ILE A 288 64.52 -67.92 -12.28
C ILE A 288 65.22 -68.34 -13.58
N GLU A 289 65.39 -67.41 -14.53
CA GLU A 289 66.12 -67.66 -15.77
C GLU A 289 67.58 -68.05 -15.47
N GLU A 290 68.26 -67.30 -14.60
CA GLU A 290 69.63 -67.62 -14.19
C GLU A 290 69.71 -68.97 -13.48
N ALA A 291 68.82 -69.23 -12.52
CA ALA A 291 68.76 -70.51 -11.81
C ALA A 291 68.47 -71.69 -12.76
N SER A 292 67.62 -71.49 -13.77
CA SER A 292 67.34 -72.46 -14.82
C SER A 292 68.57 -72.77 -15.68
N LEU A 293 69.34 -71.73 -16.06
CA LEU A 293 70.61 -71.90 -16.78
C LEU A 293 71.64 -72.66 -15.93
N GLN A 294 71.77 -72.34 -14.64
CA GLN A 294 72.65 -73.04 -13.71
C GLN A 294 72.25 -74.51 -13.54
N LEU A 295 70.95 -74.79 -13.37
CA LEU A 295 70.41 -76.15 -13.28
C LEU A 295 70.74 -76.94 -14.55
N ASN A 296 70.52 -76.35 -15.72
CA ASN A 296 70.87 -76.98 -16.99
C ASN A 296 72.38 -77.26 -17.09
N SER A 297 73.23 -76.32 -16.67
CA SER A 297 74.68 -76.51 -16.64
C SER A 297 75.13 -77.66 -15.72
N LEU A 298 74.40 -77.93 -14.64
CA LEU A 298 74.64 -79.07 -13.73
C LEU A 298 74.06 -80.38 -14.28
N LEU A 299 72.88 -80.32 -14.89
CA LEU A 299 72.15 -81.48 -15.38
C LEU A 299 72.81 -82.09 -16.62
N PHE A 300 73.32 -81.27 -17.55
CA PHE A 300 73.92 -81.77 -18.80
C PHE A 300 75.09 -82.75 -18.57
N PRO A 301 76.08 -82.44 -17.72
CA PRO A 301 77.13 -83.40 -17.38
C PRO A 301 76.61 -84.69 -16.73
N VAL A 302 75.62 -84.58 -15.83
CA VAL A 302 75.04 -85.74 -15.13
C VAL A 302 74.30 -86.66 -16.11
N ILE A 303 73.48 -86.09 -16.99
CA ILE A 303 72.81 -86.83 -18.06
C ILE A 303 73.84 -87.50 -18.96
N ALA A 304 74.89 -86.79 -19.38
CA ALA A 304 75.94 -87.36 -20.21
C ALA A 304 76.63 -88.56 -19.54
N VAL A 305 76.93 -88.46 -18.24
CA VAL A 305 77.50 -89.58 -17.46
C VAL A 305 76.53 -90.75 -17.38
N ILE A 306 75.24 -90.52 -17.10
CA ILE A 306 74.21 -91.58 -17.10
C ILE A 306 74.14 -92.25 -18.48
N SER A 307 74.12 -91.48 -19.57
CA SER A 307 74.10 -92.01 -20.94
C SER A 307 75.32 -92.88 -21.23
N ILE A 308 76.53 -92.46 -20.80
CA ILE A 308 77.76 -93.25 -20.93
C ILE A 308 77.65 -94.56 -20.14
N ILE A 309 77.18 -94.50 -18.89
CA ILE A 309 77.00 -95.69 -18.04
C ILE A 309 76.02 -96.67 -18.69
N VAL A 310 74.87 -96.19 -19.18
CA VAL A 310 73.87 -97.02 -19.85
C VAL A 310 74.44 -97.65 -21.13
N ALA A 311 75.15 -96.88 -21.97
CA ALA A 311 75.81 -97.41 -23.15
C ALA A 311 76.82 -98.51 -22.80
N LEU A 312 77.61 -98.32 -21.75
CA LEU A 312 78.57 -99.31 -21.25
C LEU A 312 77.86 -100.58 -20.75
N GLN A 313 76.77 -100.43 -20.01
CA GLN A 313 75.95 -101.55 -19.53
C GLN A 313 75.37 -102.37 -20.70
N ILE A 314 74.89 -101.71 -21.76
CA ILE A 314 74.40 -102.37 -22.98
C ILE A 314 75.52 -103.16 -23.67
N VAL A 315 76.72 -102.59 -23.80
CA VAL A 315 77.89 -103.28 -24.38
C VAL A 315 78.30 -104.50 -23.55
N ILE A 316 78.30 -104.38 -22.21
CA ILE A 316 78.61 -105.50 -21.31
C ILE A 316 77.57 -106.63 -21.44
N LEU A 317 76.28 -106.28 -21.48
CA LEU A 317 75.18 -107.24 -21.68
C LEU A 317 75.26 -107.93 -23.05
N ALA A 318 75.59 -107.19 -24.10
CA ALA A 318 75.77 -107.73 -25.45
C ALA A 318 76.97 -108.67 -25.57
N ARG A 319 78.06 -108.45 -24.80
CA ARG A 319 79.27 -109.30 -24.79
C ARG A 319 79.12 -110.59 -23.97
N ARG A 320 78.13 -110.67 -23.08
CA ARG A 320 77.84 -111.84 -22.22
C ARG A 320 76.86 -112.85 -22.85
N ARG A 321 76.47 -112.64 -24.10
CA ARG A 321 75.77 -113.61 -24.96
C ARG A 321 76.73 -114.17 -26.00
#